data_AF-A0A9P0HSV6-F1
#
_entry.id   AF-A0A9P0HSV6-F1
#
_cell.length_a   1.000
_cell.length_b   1.000
_cell.length_c   1.000
_cell.angle_alpha   90.00
_cell.angle_beta   90.00
_cell.angle_gamma   90.00
#
_symmetry.space_group_name_H-M   'P 1'
#
loop_
_entity.id
_entity.type
_entity.pdbx_description
1 polymer ?
#
loop_
_entity_poly.entity_id
_entity_poly.type
_entity_poly.pdbx_seq_one_letter_code
_entity_poly.pdbx_strand_id
1 'polypeptide(L)'
;MVDKLFDTFNGHSYQNSEKMYKRALRQNSPHFKLWDDLLPVLKSMRFKVEKKLQDGTISTKFEQVPSLRNWISNINVYKEMFKYLKETHNVSSLLTRNINQDPLENFFCNIRSNGVRNTSSTSLVHLKLCL
;
A
#
# COMPACT_ATOMS: atom_id res chain seq x y z
N MET A 1 -0.46 -2.93 15.42
CA MET A 1 0.52 -3.41 14.44
C MET A 1 0.18 -2.91 13.03
N VAL A 2 -0.94 -3.38 12.46
CA VAL A 2 -1.34 -3.04 11.07
C VAL A 2 -1.60 -1.54 10.87
N ASP A 3 -2.21 -0.84 11.83
CA ASP A 3 -2.41 0.63 11.75
C ASP A 3 -1.08 1.40 11.56
N LYS A 4 -0.06 1.05 12.35
CA LYS A 4 1.28 1.66 12.24
C LYS A 4 1.94 1.33 10.90
N LEU A 5 1.83 0.08 10.44
CA LEU A 5 2.35 -0.34 9.14
C LEU A 5 1.67 0.44 8.02
N PHE A 6 0.35 0.53 8.03
CA PHE A 6 -0.41 1.30 7.05
C PHE A 6 -0.02 2.78 7.05
N ASP A 7 0.11 3.38 8.23
CA ASP A 7 0.53 4.78 8.36
C ASP A 7 1.89 5.03 7.66
N THR A 8 2.84 4.08 7.71
CA THR A 8 4.16 4.24 7.02
C THR A 8 4.05 4.40 5.50
N PHE A 9 3.01 3.84 4.88
CA PHE A 9 2.76 3.92 3.45
C PHE A 9 1.76 5.02 3.08
N ASN A 10 1.27 5.79 4.06
CA ASN A 10 0.31 6.87 3.85
C ASN A 10 0.77 8.18 4.50
N GLY A 11 2.09 8.39 4.50
CA GLY A 11 2.75 9.58 5.02
C GLY A 11 2.48 10.79 4.13
N HIS A 12 2.00 11.88 4.73
CA HIS A 12 1.49 13.06 4.01
C HIS A 12 1.91 14.39 4.64
N SER A 13 2.79 14.37 5.64
CA SER A 13 3.28 15.58 6.31
C SER A 13 4.79 15.56 6.47
N TYR A 14 5.43 16.68 6.14
CA TYR A 14 6.84 16.93 6.46
C TYR A 14 7.04 17.45 7.90
N GLN A 15 5.97 17.87 8.57
CA GLN A 15 6.01 18.47 9.90
C GLN A 15 5.90 17.41 11.01
N ASN A 16 5.92 17.84 12.26
CA ASN A 16 5.54 17.01 13.40
C ASN A 16 4.04 16.64 13.26
N SER A 17 3.74 15.34 13.30
CA SER A 17 2.38 14.80 13.29
C SER A 17 2.19 14.01 14.57
N GLU A 18 0.99 14.07 15.17
CA GLU A 18 0.59 13.21 16.30
C GLU A 18 0.79 11.72 15.96
N LYS A 19 0.55 11.35 14.70
CA LYS A 19 0.87 10.03 14.17
C LYS A 19 2.27 10.04 13.56
N MET A 20 3.25 9.59 14.35
CA MET A 20 4.67 9.49 14.00
C MET A 20 4.93 8.86 12.62
N TYR A 21 4.18 7.83 12.25
CA TYR A 21 4.35 7.08 11.00
C TYR A 21 3.63 7.70 9.79
N LYS A 22 2.78 8.72 9.98
CA LYS A 22 2.17 9.49 8.88
C LYS A 22 3.07 10.63 8.37
N ARG A 23 4.33 10.64 8.79
CA ARG A 23 5.33 11.65 8.44
C ARG A 23 6.09 11.22 7.20
N ALA A 24 6.80 12.15 6.57
CA ALA A 24 7.68 11.83 5.47
C ALA A 24 8.76 10.80 5.88
N LEU A 25 9.02 9.82 5.01
CA LEU A 25 10.13 8.90 5.14
C LEU A 25 11.45 9.67 5.03
N ARG A 26 12.37 9.44 5.97
CA ARG A 26 13.71 10.04 6.03
C ARG A 26 14.73 9.02 6.51
N GLN A 27 16.02 9.22 6.20
CA GLN A 27 17.11 8.29 6.54
C GLN A 27 17.06 7.77 7.99
N ASN A 28 16.85 8.68 8.96
CA ASN A 28 16.83 8.35 10.39
C ASN A 28 15.40 8.33 10.97
N SER A 29 14.41 8.11 10.11
CA SER A 29 13.02 8.07 10.55
C SER A 29 12.68 6.73 11.19
N PRO A 30 11.69 6.69 12.10
CA PRO A 30 11.29 5.47 12.80
C PRO A 30 10.67 4.39 11.90
N HIS A 31 10.38 4.71 10.63
CA HIS A 31 9.83 3.78 9.65
C HIS A 31 10.72 2.56 9.44
N PHE A 32 12.02 2.76 9.26
CA PHE A 32 12.96 1.67 8.99
C PHE A 32 13.01 0.65 10.14
N LYS A 33 13.10 1.14 11.37
CA LYS A 33 13.05 0.27 12.56
C LYS A 33 11.74 -0.51 12.64
N LEU A 34 10.60 0.17 12.46
CA LEU A 34 9.30 -0.51 12.44
C LEU A 34 9.25 -1.60 11.35
N TRP A 35 9.75 -1.31 10.16
CA TRP A 35 9.78 -2.27 9.06
C TRP A 35 10.67 -3.48 9.36
N ASP A 36 11.85 -3.26 9.92
CA ASP A 36 12.76 -4.34 10.30
C ASP A 36 12.16 -5.22 11.41
N ASP A 37 11.47 -4.63 12.38
CA ASP A 37 10.76 -5.36 13.44
C ASP A 37 9.56 -6.16 12.89
N LEU A 38 8.85 -5.63 11.89
CA LEU A 38 7.64 -6.26 11.33
C LEU A 38 7.92 -7.32 10.27
N LEU A 39 9.03 -7.22 9.53
CA LEU A 39 9.37 -8.16 8.45
C LEU A 39 9.36 -9.63 8.92
N PRO A 40 9.99 -10.02 10.05
CA PRO A 40 9.92 -11.38 10.56
C PRO A 40 8.50 -11.84 10.87
N VAL A 41 7.68 -10.96 11.46
CA VAL A 41 6.28 -11.24 11.82
C VAL A 41 5.43 -11.48 10.57
N LEU A 42 5.57 -10.63 9.55
CA LEU A 42 4.84 -10.79 8.29
C LEU A 42 5.27 -12.07 7.54
N LYS A 43 6.56 -12.40 7.59
CA LYS A 43 7.13 -13.61 6.97
C LYS A 43 6.66 -14.90 7.65
N SER A 44 6.41 -14.89 8.95
CA SER A 44 5.92 -16.06 9.70
C SER A 44 4.40 -16.22 9.64
N MET A 45 3.66 -15.16 9.39
CA MET A 45 2.19 -15.19 9.38
C MET A 45 1.61 -16.09 8.28
N ARG A 46 0.76 -17.03 8.67
CA ARG A 46 0.02 -17.96 7.79
C ARG A 46 -1.43 -18.02 8.24
N PHE A 47 -2.33 -18.28 7.30
CA PHE A 47 -3.75 -18.46 7.56
C PHE A 47 -4.14 -19.91 7.34
N LYS A 48 -4.98 -20.44 8.24
CA LYS A 48 -5.56 -21.77 8.10
C LYS A 48 -6.61 -21.72 6.99
N VAL A 49 -6.42 -22.57 5.99
CA VAL A 49 -7.35 -22.76 4.87
C VAL A 49 -7.87 -24.19 4.96
N GLU A 50 -9.17 -24.32 5.15
CA GLU A 50 -9.86 -25.60 5.13
C GLU A 50 -10.63 -25.75 3.83
N LYS A 51 -10.43 -26.87 3.13
CA LYS A 51 -11.17 -27.22 1.92
C LYS A 51 -11.76 -28.61 2.07
N LYS A 52 -13.07 -28.70 1.93
CA LYS A 52 -13.78 -29.98 1.85
C LYS A 52 -13.51 -30.63 0.50
N LEU A 53 -13.02 -31.86 0.54
CA LEU A 53 -12.75 -32.67 -0.64
C LEU A 53 -14.02 -33.43 -1.07
N GLN A 54 -13.99 -33.97 -2.29
CA GLN A 54 -15.15 -34.66 -2.89
C GLN A 54 -15.57 -35.92 -2.09
N ASP A 55 -14.63 -36.57 -1.41
CA ASP A 55 -14.84 -37.73 -0.53
C ASP A 55 -15.38 -37.35 0.86
N GLY A 56 -15.65 -36.07 1.10
CA GLY A 56 -16.14 -35.54 2.37
C GLY A 56 -15.06 -35.24 3.41
N THR A 57 -13.77 -35.55 3.13
CA THR A 57 -12.66 -35.24 4.03
C THR A 57 -12.32 -33.74 4.02
N ILE A 58 -11.70 -33.25 5.10
CA ILE A 58 -11.27 -31.85 5.21
C ILE A 58 -9.76 -31.79 5.04
N SER A 59 -9.31 -31.13 3.97
CA SER A 59 -7.90 -30.77 3.82
C SER A 59 -7.63 -29.46 4.55
N THR A 60 -6.62 -29.45 5.43
CA THR A 60 -6.16 -28.25 6.14
C THR A 60 -4.79 -27.85 5.60
N LYS A 61 -4.64 -26.59 5.19
CA LYS A 61 -3.35 -26.01 4.76
C LYS A 61 -3.11 -24.70 5.49
N PHE A 62 -1.84 -24.35 5.67
CA PHE A 62 -1.43 -23.05 6.19
C PHE A 62 -0.79 -22.25 5.05
N GLU A 63 -1.52 -21.26 4.54
CA GLU A 63 -1.12 -20.50 3.36
C GLU A 63 -0.84 -19.05 3.70
N GLN A 64 0.11 -18.43 3.00
CA GLN A 64 0.37 -17.00 3.11
C GLN A 64 -0.49 -16.26 2.08
N VAL A 65 -1.39 -15.40 2.53
CA VAL A 65 -2.27 -14.64 1.63
C VAL A 65 -1.47 -13.63 0.78
N PRO A 66 -1.93 -13.31 -0.44
CA PRO A 66 -1.26 -12.35 -1.32
C PRO A 66 -0.98 -10.99 -0.64
N SER A 67 -1.91 -10.49 0.17
CA SER A 67 -1.74 -9.20 0.87
C SER A 67 -0.52 -9.18 1.80
N LEU A 68 -0.18 -10.29 2.47
CA LEU A 68 1.03 -10.37 3.29
C LEU A 68 2.29 -10.35 2.44
N ARG A 69 2.29 -11.06 1.30
CA ARG A 69 3.40 -11.03 0.34
C ARG A 69 3.62 -9.63 -0.21
N ASN A 70 2.54 -8.91 -0.50
CA ASN A 70 2.58 -7.53 -0.96
C ASN A 70 3.12 -6.58 0.12
N TRP A 71 2.75 -6.75 1.40
CA TRP A 71 3.34 -5.96 2.49
C TRP A 71 4.85 -6.16 2.60
N ILE A 72 5.31 -7.41 2.54
CA ILE A 72 6.75 -7.73 2.56
C ILE A 72 7.46 -7.11 1.35
N SER A 73 6.87 -7.24 0.16
CA SER A 73 7.41 -6.65 -1.07
C SER A 73 7.49 -5.12 -0.98
N ASN A 74 6.42 -4.45 -0.56
CA ASN A 74 6.37 -3.00 -0.40
C ASN A 74 7.44 -2.51 0.58
N ILE A 75 7.63 -3.17 1.73
CA ILE A 75 8.70 -2.79 2.67
C ILE A 75 10.06 -2.80 1.97
N ASN A 76 10.40 -3.88 1.26
CA ASN A 76 11.70 -4.00 0.59
C ASN A 76 11.85 -2.96 -0.53
N VAL A 77 10.81 -2.77 -1.35
CA VAL A 77 10.82 -1.79 -2.44
C VAL A 77 11.01 -0.38 -1.90
N TYR A 78 10.33 0.01 -0.82
CA TYR A 78 10.50 1.34 -0.25
C TYR A 78 11.88 1.57 0.36
N LYS A 79 12.49 0.53 0.97
CA LYS A 79 13.87 0.62 1.46
C LYS A 79 14.86 0.88 0.33
N GLU A 80 14.80 0.06 -0.73
CA GLU A 80 15.69 0.20 -1.89
C GLU A 80 15.42 1.48 -2.70
N MET A 81 14.15 1.81 -2.94
CA MET A 81 13.76 3.02 -3.65
C MET A 81 14.24 4.27 -2.91
N PHE A 82 14.05 4.35 -1.59
CA PHE A 82 14.50 5.51 -0.83
C PHE A 82 16.03 5.63 -0.83
N LYS A 83 16.74 4.52 -0.69
CA LYS A 83 18.19 4.46 -0.81
C LYS A 83 18.65 4.99 -2.17
N TYR A 84 18.08 4.47 -3.26
CA TYR A 84 18.38 4.92 -4.61
C TYR A 84 18.12 6.42 -4.82
N LEU A 85 16.93 6.91 -4.44
CA LEU A 85 16.58 8.32 -4.55
C LEU A 85 17.54 9.22 -3.74
N LYS A 86 18.00 8.75 -2.60
CA LYS A 86 18.97 9.48 -1.78
C LYS A 86 20.35 9.51 -2.43
N GLU A 87 20.86 8.36 -2.88
CA GLU A 87 22.20 8.22 -3.44
C GLU A 87 22.32 8.89 -4.82
N THR A 88 21.30 8.77 -5.68
CA THR A 88 21.33 9.28 -7.06
C THR A 88 20.83 10.71 -7.20
N HIS A 89 19.84 11.11 -6.39
CA HIS A 89 19.15 12.41 -6.56
C HIS A 89 19.20 13.30 -5.31
N ASN A 90 19.93 12.90 -4.26
CA ASN A 90 20.02 13.61 -2.98
C ASN A 90 18.65 13.92 -2.35
N VAL A 91 17.64 13.09 -2.59
CA VAL A 91 16.30 13.25 -1.99
C VAL A 91 16.41 13.10 -0.47
N SER A 92 16.03 14.14 0.28
CA SER A 92 16.13 14.16 1.74
C SER A 92 14.94 13.52 2.45
N SER A 93 13.78 13.51 1.80
CA SER A 93 12.54 12.96 2.36
C SER A 93 11.53 12.59 1.29
N LEU A 94 10.66 11.63 1.59
CA LEU A 94 9.63 11.12 0.67
C LEU A 94 8.26 11.09 1.34
N LEU A 95 7.24 11.67 0.70
CA LEU A 95 5.84 11.50 1.09
C LEU A 95 5.32 10.20 0.48
N THR A 96 5.16 9.17 1.32
CA THR A 96 4.79 7.83 0.85
C THR A 96 3.37 7.80 0.26
N ARG A 97 2.45 8.69 0.68
CA ARG A 97 1.14 8.83 0.06
C ARG A 97 1.19 9.13 -1.44
N ASN A 98 2.22 9.81 -1.92
CA ASN A 98 2.32 10.21 -3.32
C ASN A 98 2.69 9.03 -4.25
N ILE A 99 3.04 7.88 -3.68
CA ILE A 99 3.37 6.65 -4.42
C ILE A 99 2.14 5.74 -4.58
N ASN A 100 1.04 6.04 -3.86
CA ASN A 100 -0.18 5.25 -3.88
C ASN A 100 -1.05 5.57 -5.11
N GLN A 101 -2.00 4.69 -5.42
CA GLN A 101 -2.91 4.86 -6.55
C GLN A 101 -4.09 5.80 -6.24
N ASP A 102 -4.24 6.27 -4.99
CA ASP A 102 -5.33 7.15 -4.56
C ASP A 102 -5.59 8.35 -5.49
N PRO A 103 -4.58 9.09 -6.00
CA PRO A 103 -4.85 10.21 -6.90
C PRO A 103 -5.53 9.76 -8.21
N LEU A 104 -5.16 8.60 -8.73
CA LEU A 104 -5.74 8.03 -9.94
C LEU A 104 -7.18 7.54 -9.68
N GLU A 105 -7.42 6.88 -8.55
CA GLU A 105 -8.76 6.45 -8.15
C GLU A 105 -9.69 7.64 -7.93
N ASN A 106 -9.21 8.70 -7.27
CA ASN A 106 -9.95 9.94 -7.05
C ASN A 106 -10.28 10.63 -8.38
N PHE A 107 -9.34 10.65 -9.33
CA PHE A 107 -9.57 11.16 -10.68
C PHE A 107 -10.70 10.40 -11.39
N PHE A 108 -10.66 9.06 -11.38
CA PHE A 108 -11.72 8.25 -11.98
C PHE A 108 -13.06 8.38 -11.25
N CYS A 109 -13.07 8.55 -9.93
CA CYS A 109 -14.27 8.85 -9.16
C CYS A 109 -14.90 10.18 -9.61
N ASN A 110 -14.10 11.23 -9.78
CA ASN A 110 -14.59 12.53 -10.25
C ASN A 110 -15.21 12.43 -11.65
N ILE A 111 -14.60 11.68 -12.56
CA ILE A 111 -15.17 11.46 -13.91
C ILE A 111 -16.53 10.75 -13.83
N ARG A 112 -16.66 9.70 -13.01
CA ARG A 112 -17.93 8.99 -12.81
C ARG A 112 -19.00 9.89 -12.17
N SER A 113 -18.60 10.78 -11.26
CA SER A 113 -19.51 11.69 -10.56
C SER A 113 -20.20 12.68 -11.51
N ASN A 114 -19.48 13.15 -12.54
CA ASN A 114 -20.05 14.02 -13.58
C ASN A 114 -21.17 13.35 -14.40
N GLY A 115 -21.29 12.02 -14.36
CA GLY A 115 -22.24 11.24 -15.15
C GLY A 115 -23.63 11.03 -14.55
N VAL A 116 -23.95 11.58 -13.35
CA VAL A 116 -25.20 11.48 -12.53
C VAL A 116 -25.86 10.09 -12.46
N ARG A 117 -26.25 9.47 -13.58
CA ARG A 117 -26.85 8.12 -13.71
C ARG A 117 -25.98 7.11 -14.47
N ASN A 118 -24.86 7.51 -15.05
CA ASN A 118 -23.98 6.64 -15.84
C ASN A 118 -22.70 6.28 -15.06
N THR A 119 -22.86 5.54 -13.97
CA THR A 119 -21.76 5.11 -13.08
C THR A 119 -20.85 4.04 -13.70
N SER A 120 -21.28 3.41 -14.80
CA SER A 120 -20.51 2.51 -15.64
C SER A 120 -20.46 3.04 -17.09
N SER A 121 -19.80 4.18 -17.27
CA SER A 121 -19.69 4.82 -18.59
C SER A 121 -18.87 3.97 -19.56
N THR A 122 -19.35 3.79 -20.79
CA THR A 122 -18.56 3.24 -21.91
C THR A 122 -17.39 4.17 -22.26
N SER A 123 -16.32 3.62 -22.84
CA SER A 123 -15.07 4.34 -23.18
C SER A 123 -15.29 5.63 -23.99
N LEU A 124 -16.34 5.68 -24.83
CA LEU A 124 -16.72 6.84 -25.65
C LEU A 124 -17.30 8.02 -24.84
N VAL A 125 -17.98 7.73 -23.72
CA VAL A 125 -18.50 8.76 -22.79
C VAL A 125 -17.37 9.34 -21.94
N HIS A 126 -16.37 8.51 -21.60
CA HIS A 126 -15.20 8.93 -20.83
C HIS A 126 -14.37 10.00 -21.56
N LEU A 127 -14.20 9.85 -22.88
CA LEU A 127 -13.46 10.80 -23.73
C LEU A 127 -14.10 12.19 -23.81
N LYS A 128 -15.44 12.30 -23.76
CA LYS A 128 -16.15 13.59 -23.80
C LYS A 128 -16.11 14.39 -22.50
N LEU A 129 -15.76 13.74 -21.38
CA LEU A 129 -15.67 14.40 -20.06
C LEU A 129 -14.24 14.88 -19.74
N CYS A 130 -13.25 14.41 -20.50
CA CYS A 130 -11.83 14.73 -20.28
C CYS A 130 -11.28 15.80 -21.26
N LEU A 131 -12.08 16.24 -22.24
CA LEU A 131 -11.78 17.29 -23.22
C LEU A 131 -12.67 18.50 -22.96
#